data_AF-A0A928SKF8-F1
#
_entry.id   AF-A0A928SKF8-F1
#
_cell.length_a   1.000
_cell.length_b   1.000
_cell.length_c   1.000
_cell.angle_alpha   90.00
_cell.angle_beta   90.00
_cell.angle_gamma   90.00
#
_symmetry.space_group_name_H-M   'P 1'
#
loop_
_entity.id
_entity.type
_entity.pdbx_description
1 polymer ?
#
loop_
_entity_poly.entity_id
_entity_poly.type
_entity_poly.pdbx_seq_one_letter_code
_entity_poly.pdbx_strand_id
1 'polypeptide(L)'
;MRNNIERTAWIILLTAFGIFCLLSLLIPASIRWYIINATDTFSTEVTSVRGTVVIGNPAAGLSSSLTDGNTTTAEENFIISTDTTSQAILTFSDDSSLTMYSDTTIVLRETRTPRFGWSPNPTQILIEVQKGRVRATSSLSRTALNFDLSTPQARIELNEGSFSIETNETETQVTTRLGQANVMSDGSVVMLKQGERALVSENQAPSPPLPAAQNLLKDSDFSPASLNNSWETYERNFSEGGVLTTAQVVTFQDRSVLALRSEGQDNVHTEVGVSQQVNKDVRDFQSLRIFAEVRLVRQSLPGGGQQGSEFPIMLRLDYKDADNNDRQWYHGFYYSPKPDNYILYDEPFNSSERIARFIWYPYESDNLLTSLGPAKPVFVKSITIYASGWIYEAMVANVSLLAQE
;
A
#
# COMPACT_ATOMS: atom_id res chain seq x y z
N MET A 1 -43.77 61.62 -40.27
CA MET A 1 -43.07 60.49 -39.62
C MET A 1 -41.88 60.03 -40.48
N ARG A 2 -40.84 60.86 -40.64
CA ARG A 2 -39.55 60.46 -41.26
C ARG A 2 -38.51 60.52 -40.13
N ASN A 3 -38.50 59.49 -39.28
CA ASN A 3 -37.54 59.38 -38.20
C ASN A 3 -36.18 58.93 -38.76
N ASN A 4 -35.19 59.84 -38.71
CA ASN A 4 -33.73 59.64 -38.75
C ASN A 4 -33.18 58.25 -39.12
N ILE A 5 -33.27 57.88 -40.40
CA ILE A 5 -32.70 56.64 -40.95
C ILE A 5 -31.17 56.55 -40.71
N GLU A 6 -30.47 57.68 -40.80
CA GLU A 6 -29.02 57.75 -40.57
C GLU A 6 -28.63 57.40 -39.13
N ARG A 7 -29.42 57.85 -38.15
CA ARG A 7 -29.17 57.53 -36.73
C ARG A 7 -29.36 56.05 -36.47
N THR A 8 -30.37 55.43 -37.09
CA THR A 8 -30.60 53.99 -37.00
C THR A 8 -29.46 53.20 -37.64
N ALA A 9 -28.96 53.65 -38.80
CA ALA A 9 -27.82 53.01 -39.49
C ALA A 9 -26.53 53.06 -38.64
N TRP A 10 -26.21 54.21 -38.03
CA TRP A 10 -25.07 54.33 -37.12
C TRP A 10 -25.21 53.47 -35.86
N ILE A 11 -26.40 53.39 -35.27
CA ILE A 11 -26.66 52.50 -34.13
C ILE A 11 -26.41 51.04 -34.53
N ILE A 12 -26.93 50.60 -35.68
CA ILE A 12 -26.72 49.23 -36.17
C ILE A 12 -25.23 48.94 -36.38
N LEU A 13 -24.50 49.86 -37.03
CA LEU A 13 -23.08 49.67 -37.32
C LEU A 13 -22.22 49.63 -36.04
N LEU A 14 -22.47 50.54 -35.09
CA LEU A 14 -21.79 50.53 -33.79
C LEU A 14 -22.13 49.29 -32.96
N THR A 15 -23.38 48.83 -33.01
CA THR A 15 -23.80 47.60 -32.33
C THR A 15 -23.13 46.38 -32.94
N ALA A 16 -23.11 46.27 -34.27
CA ALA A 16 -22.42 45.19 -34.97
C ALA A 16 -20.91 45.20 -34.71
N PHE A 17 -20.27 46.37 -34.69
CA PHE A 17 -18.86 46.51 -34.33
C PHE A 17 -18.60 46.11 -32.86
N GLY A 18 -19.45 46.55 -31.93
CA GLY A 18 -19.36 46.17 -30.52
C GLY A 18 -19.50 44.65 -30.32
N ILE A 19 -20.46 44.03 -31.00
CA ILE A 19 -20.64 42.57 -31.01
C ILE A 19 -19.41 41.88 -31.59
N PHE A 20 -18.87 42.38 -32.71
CA PHE A 20 -17.66 41.82 -33.32
C PHE A 20 -16.45 41.88 -32.38
N CYS A 21 -16.19 43.03 -31.75
CA CYS A 21 -15.11 43.17 -30.77
C CYS A 21 -15.30 42.23 -29.58
N LEU A 22 -16.52 42.15 -29.04
CA LEU A 22 -16.86 41.26 -27.95
C LEU A 22 -16.63 39.79 -28.32
N LEU A 23 -17.07 39.35 -29.50
CA LEU A 23 -16.83 37.99 -29.99
C LEU A 23 -15.35 37.71 -30.23
N SER A 24 -14.59 38.67 -30.78
CA SER A 24 -13.15 38.52 -31.02
C SER A 24 -12.33 38.32 -29.75
N LEU A 25 -12.84 38.77 -28.59
CA LEU A 25 -12.22 38.57 -27.28
C LEU A 25 -12.77 37.33 -26.57
N LEU A 26 -14.09 37.14 -26.57
CA LEU A 26 -14.74 36.04 -25.85
C LEU A 26 -14.47 34.67 -26.46
N ILE A 27 -14.35 34.57 -27.79
CA ILE A 27 -14.11 33.27 -28.44
C ILE A 27 -12.72 32.73 -28.07
N PRO A 28 -11.59 33.47 -28.26
CA PRO A 28 -10.28 32.98 -27.86
C PRO A 28 -10.16 32.78 -26.34
N ALA A 29 -10.77 33.65 -25.54
CA ALA A 29 -10.76 33.51 -24.08
C ALA A 29 -11.50 32.23 -23.64
N SER A 30 -12.67 31.95 -24.21
CA SER A 30 -13.43 30.73 -23.92
C SER A 30 -12.70 29.47 -24.39
N ILE A 31 -12.09 29.49 -25.57
CA ILE A 31 -11.29 28.37 -26.08
C ILE A 31 -10.10 28.12 -25.16
N ARG A 32 -9.36 29.16 -24.79
CA ARG A 32 -8.21 29.03 -23.87
C ARG A 32 -8.65 28.50 -22.52
N TRP A 33 -9.74 29.02 -21.97
CA TRP A 33 -10.31 28.56 -20.71
C TRP A 33 -10.72 27.08 -20.78
N TYR A 34 -11.34 26.66 -21.89
CA TYR A 34 -11.72 25.26 -22.11
C TYR A 34 -10.50 24.35 -22.22
N ILE A 35 -9.45 24.75 -22.96
CA ILE A 35 -8.21 23.97 -23.07
C ILE A 35 -7.54 23.77 -21.70
N ILE A 36 -7.59 24.79 -20.84
CA ILE A 36 -6.98 24.74 -19.50
C ILE A 36 -7.81 23.88 -18.53
N ASN A 37 -9.14 23.99 -18.55
CA ASN A 37 -9.99 23.41 -17.50
C ASN A 37 -10.73 22.13 -17.91
N ALA A 38 -10.74 21.74 -19.19
CA ALA A 38 -11.32 20.48 -19.59
C ALA A 38 -10.50 19.31 -19.04
N THR A 39 -11.18 18.38 -18.36
CA THR A 39 -10.59 17.17 -17.78
C THR A 39 -11.29 15.94 -18.32
N ASP A 40 -10.56 14.83 -18.40
CA ASP A 40 -11.12 13.50 -18.64
C ASP A 40 -10.96 12.65 -17.37
N THR A 41 -11.93 11.77 -17.12
CA THR A 41 -11.80 10.77 -16.05
C THR A 41 -10.94 9.61 -16.53
N PHE A 42 -10.13 9.05 -15.64
CA PHE A 42 -9.40 7.82 -15.90
C PHE A 42 -9.89 6.69 -14.99
N SER A 43 -9.79 5.47 -15.50
CA SER A 43 -10.19 4.26 -14.79
C SER A 43 -9.16 3.94 -13.71
N THR A 44 -9.64 3.60 -12.51
CA THR A 44 -8.80 3.09 -11.42
C THR A 44 -8.95 1.58 -11.34
N GLU A 45 -7.85 0.84 -11.39
CA GLU A 45 -7.90 -0.61 -11.25
C GLU A 45 -7.95 -0.97 -9.76
N VAL A 46 -8.89 -1.84 -9.38
CA VAL A 46 -9.03 -2.36 -8.02
C VAL A 46 -8.78 -3.86 -8.07
N THR A 47 -7.78 -4.32 -7.33
CA THR A 47 -7.43 -5.73 -7.22
C THR A 47 -7.70 -6.20 -5.80
N SER A 48 -8.47 -7.29 -5.65
CA SER A 48 -8.57 -7.99 -4.36
C SER A 48 -7.33 -8.86 -4.21
N VAL A 49 -6.48 -8.55 -3.23
CA VAL A 49 -5.24 -9.31 -2.96
C VAL A 49 -5.43 -10.36 -1.87
N ARG A 50 -6.54 -10.25 -1.12
CA ARG A 50 -6.99 -11.23 -0.14
C ARG A 50 -8.48 -11.02 0.13
N GLY A 51 -9.21 -12.12 0.30
CA GLY A 51 -10.62 -12.09 0.71
C GLY A 51 -11.56 -11.58 -0.39
N THR A 52 -12.68 -10.98 0.04
CA THR A 52 -13.72 -10.45 -0.85
C THR A 52 -13.90 -8.96 -0.61
N VAL A 53 -13.57 -8.16 -1.62
CA VAL A 53 -13.71 -6.71 -1.58
C VAL A 53 -15.07 -6.34 -2.16
N VAL A 54 -15.82 -5.50 -1.47
CA VAL A 54 -17.09 -4.95 -1.98
C VAL A 54 -16.80 -3.64 -2.69
N ILE A 55 -17.26 -3.52 -3.94
CA ILE A 55 -17.08 -2.33 -4.77
C ILE A 55 -18.39 -1.95 -5.46
N GLY A 56 -18.72 -0.67 -5.42
CA GLY A 56 -19.83 -0.14 -6.21
C GLY A 56 -20.30 1.23 -5.79
N ASN A 57 -21.36 1.72 -6.44
CA ASN A 57 -21.96 3.01 -6.15
C ASN A 57 -23.27 2.82 -5.36
N PRO A 58 -23.32 3.15 -4.06
CA PRO A 58 -24.53 2.99 -3.25
C PRO A 58 -25.71 3.81 -3.77
N ALA A 59 -25.45 5.00 -4.34
CA ALA A 59 -26.51 5.85 -4.88
C ALA A 59 -27.16 5.27 -6.14
N ALA A 60 -26.41 4.45 -6.90
CA ALA A 60 -26.92 3.74 -8.07
C ALA A 60 -27.49 2.35 -7.73
N GLY A 61 -27.34 1.88 -6.48
CA GLY A 61 -27.72 0.51 -6.08
C GLY A 61 -26.89 -0.58 -6.76
N LEU A 62 -25.72 -0.22 -7.31
CA LEU A 62 -24.80 -1.15 -7.97
C LEU A 62 -23.72 -1.54 -6.97
N SER A 63 -23.65 -2.81 -6.60
CA SER A 63 -22.56 -3.34 -5.77
C SER A 63 -22.17 -4.72 -6.30
N SER A 64 -20.87 -4.96 -6.36
CA SER A 64 -20.29 -6.22 -6.80
C SER A 64 -19.22 -6.67 -5.82
N SER A 65 -19.06 -7.99 -5.74
CA SER A 65 -18.03 -8.62 -4.92
C SER A 65 -16.84 -8.99 -5.79
N LEU A 66 -15.66 -8.54 -5.42
CA LEU A 66 -14.39 -8.84 -6.06
C LEU A 66 -13.61 -9.84 -5.20
N THR A 67 -13.50 -11.06 -5.69
CA THR A 67 -12.78 -12.14 -4.99
C THR A 67 -11.28 -12.09 -5.23
N ASP A 68 -10.54 -12.65 -4.27
CA ASP A 68 -9.08 -12.81 -4.26
C ASP A 68 -8.48 -13.16 -5.64
N GLY A 69 -7.50 -12.37 -6.08
CA GLY A 69 -6.77 -12.51 -7.33
C GLY A 69 -7.41 -11.86 -8.55
N ASN A 70 -8.63 -11.31 -8.43
CA ASN A 70 -9.32 -10.65 -9.52
C ASN A 70 -9.16 -9.12 -9.46
N THR A 71 -9.18 -8.50 -10.65
CA THR A 71 -9.14 -7.06 -10.84
C THR A 71 -10.41 -6.58 -11.52
N THR A 72 -10.88 -5.40 -11.14
CA THR A 72 -11.97 -4.69 -11.81
C THR A 72 -11.65 -3.19 -11.87
N THR A 73 -12.52 -2.40 -12.49
CA THR A 73 -12.37 -0.94 -12.62
C THR A 73 -13.33 -0.21 -11.69
N ALA A 74 -12.83 0.77 -10.95
CA ALA A 74 -13.61 1.71 -10.16
C ALA A 74 -13.77 3.04 -10.90
N GLU A 75 -14.96 3.62 -10.77
CA GLU A 75 -15.27 4.98 -11.24
C GLU A 75 -15.42 5.95 -10.06
N GLU A 76 -15.44 7.24 -10.34
CA GLU A 76 -15.73 8.27 -9.34
C GLU A 76 -17.05 7.98 -8.61
N ASN A 77 -17.06 8.26 -7.31
CA ASN A 77 -18.11 7.99 -6.33
C ASN A 77 -18.36 6.52 -5.99
N PHE A 78 -17.48 5.61 -6.43
CA PHE A 78 -17.54 4.23 -5.94
C PHE A 78 -17.04 4.17 -4.50
N ILE A 79 -17.75 3.38 -3.69
CA ILE A 79 -17.31 2.94 -2.38
C ILE A 79 -16.60 1.60 -2.56
N ILE A 80 -15.40 1.51 -2.00
CA ILE A 80 -14.64 0.27 -1.91
C ILE A 80 -14.52 -0.06 -0.43
N SER A 81 -14.86 -1.29 -0.05
CA SER A 81 -14.85 -1.76 1.34
C SER A 81 -14.22 -3.14 1.47
N THR A 82 -13.42 -3.28 2.52
CA THR A 82 -12.79 -4.53 2.94
C THR A 82 -13.39 -4.97 4.28
N ASP A 83 -13.61 -6.26 4.45
CA ASP A 83 -13.97 -6.83 5.76
C ASP A 83 -12.73 -7.04 6.64
N THR A 84 -12.88 -7.69 7.79
CA THR A 84 -11.79 -7.96 8.75
C THR A 84 -10.68 -8.87 8.20
N THR A 85 -10.90 -9.51 7.05
CA THR A 85 -9.95 -10.45 6.43
C THR A 85 -9.53 -10.04 5.02
N SER A 86 -10.17 -9.04 4.44
CA SER A 86 -9.95 -8.67 3.04
C SER A 86 -8.94 -7.55 2.91
N GLN A 87 -8.22 -7.53 1.79
CA GLN A 87 -7.30 -6.46 1.43
C GLN A 87 -7.43 -6.16 -0.06
N ALA A 88 -7.24 -4.89 -0.41
CA ALA A 88 -7.33 -4.43 -1.79
C ALA A 88 -6.14 -3.53 -2.15
N ILE A 89 -5.80 -3.49 -3.43
CA ILE A 89 -4.88 -2.51 -3.97
C ILE A 89 -5.61 -1.77 -5.09
N LEU A 90 -5.57 -0.44 -5.02
CA LEU A 90 -5.97 0.43 -6.11
C LEU A 90 -4.71 0.88 -6.85
N THR A 91 -4.72 0.74 -8.17
CA THR A 91 -3.66 1.22 -9.06
C THR A 91 -4.23 2.30 -9.95
N PHE A 92 -3.59 3.47 -9.95
CA PHE A 92 -3.99 4.64 -10.72
C PHE A 92 -3.19 4.72 -12.04
N SER A 93 -3.67 5.52 -12.98
CA SER A 93 -3.07 5.63 -14.33
C SER A 93 -1.69 6.29 -14.36
N ASP A 94 -1.27 6.91 -13.27
CA ASP A 94 0.00 7.64 -13.08
C ASP A 94 1.04 6.80 -12.29
N ASP A 95 0.82 5.50 -12.17
CA ASP A 95 1.61 4.55 -11.36
C ASP A 95 1.56 4.80 -9.84
N SER A 96 0.70 5.72 -9.37
CA SER A 96 0.38 5.83 -7.95
C SER A 96 -0.48 4.63 -7.52
N SER A 97 -0.45 4.31 -6.23
CA SER A 97 -1.25 3.22 -5.68
C SER A 97 -1.78 3.52 -4.29
N LEU A 98 -2.89 2.85 -3.94
CA LEU A 98 -3.47 2.88 -2.60
C LEU A 98 -3.76 1.45 -2.15
N THR A 99 -3.04 0.97 -1.15
CA THR A 99 -3.35 -0.28 -0.48
C THR A 99 -4.39 -0.04 0.61
N MET A 100 -5.45 -0.84 0.62
CA MET A 100 -6.45 -0.89 1.69
C MET A 100 -6.21 -2.14 2.54
N TYR A 101 -6.08 -1.94 3.85
CA TYR A 101 -5.98 -3.03 4.83
C TYR A 101 -7.36 -3.50 5.28
N SER A 102 -7.41 -4.50 6.15
CA SER A 102 -8.66 -5.01 6.74
C SER A 102 -9.51 -3.90 7.38
N ASP A 103 -10.82 -4.09 7.35
CA ASP A 103 -11.83 -3.17 7.93
C ASP A 103 -11.72 -1.72 7.44
N THR A 104 -11.33 -1.54 6.18
CA THR A 104 -11.15 -0.23 5.55
C THR A 104 -12.26 0.05 4.55
N THR A 105 -12.81 1.27 4.63
CA THR A 105 -13.79 1.79 3.67
C THR A 105 -13.29 3.12 3.11
N ILE A 106 -13.27 3.21 1.78
CA ILE A 106 -12.93 4.45 1.06
C ILE A 106 -14.01 4.82 0.05
N VAL A 107 -14.02 6.09 -0.35
CA VAL A 107 -14.76 6.59 -1.51
C VAL A 107 -13.78 7.19 -2.50
N LEU A 108 -13.81 6.71 -3.73
CA LEU A 108 -13.06 7.29 -4.85
C LEU A 108 -13.75 8.59 -5.27
N ARG A 109 -13.25 9.78 -4.88
CA ARG A 109 -13.96 11.04 -5.12
C ARG A 109 -13.64 11.62 -6.49
N GLU A 110 -12.36 11.74 -6.83
CA GLU A 110 -11.92 12.32 -8.10
C GLU A 110 -10.73 11.56 -8.65
N THR A 111 -10.77 11.22 -9.95
CA THR A 111 -9.65 10.65 -10.70
C THR A 111 -9.64 11.26 -12.09
N ARG A 112 -9.05 12.46 -12.17
CA ARG A 112 -9.15 13.32 -13.35
C ARG A 112 -7.79 13.72 -13.85
N THR A 113 -7.65 13.78 -15.18
CA THR A 113 -6.45 14.29 -15.84
C THR A 113 -6.84 15.40 -16.80
N PRO A 114 -6.00 16.43 -17.02
CA PRO A 114 -6.28 17.44 -18.02
C PRO A 114 -6.42 16.81 -19.41
N ARG A 115 -7.50 17.16 -20.12
CA ARG A 115 -7.81 16.62 -21.44
C ARG A 115 -6.80 17.04 -22.51
N PHE A 116 -6.18 18.20 -22.34
CA PHE A 116 -5.23 18.78 -23.29
C PHE A 116 -3.89 18.99 -22.63
N GLY A 117 -2.80 18.55 -23.27
CA GLY A 117 -1.42 18.70 -22.75
C GLY A 117 -0.92 20.14 -22.63
N TRP A 118 -1.69 21.14 -23.07
CA TRP A 118 -1.41 22.57 -22.83
C TRP A 118 -2.01 23.08 -21.51
N SER A 119 -2.81 22.27 -20.82
CA SER A 119 -3.29 22.64 -19.50
C SER A 119 -2.13 22.67 -18.51
N PRO A 120 -2.00 23.73 -17.70
CA PRO A 120 -1.04 23.79 -16.59
C PRO A 120 -1.54 23.05 -15.34
N ASN A 121 -2.78 22.57 -15.34
CA ASN A 121 -3.37 21.94 -14.16
C ASN A 121 -2.80 20.53 -13.95
N PRO A 122 -2.60 20.09 -12.71
CA PRO A 122 -2.13 18.74 -12.42
C PRO A 122 -3.23 17.69 -12.63
N THR A 123 -2.83 16.43 -12.76
CA THR A 123 -3.69 15.27 -12.54
C THR A 123 -4.18 15.28 -11.09
N GLN A 124 -5.45 14.96 -10.86
CA GLN A 124 -6.08 15.00 -9.55
C GLN A 124 -6.52 13.60 -9.13
N ILE A 125 -6.07 13.18 -7.95
CA ILE A 125 -6.54 11.99 -7.25
C ILE A 125 -7.02 12.44 -5.89
N LEU A 126 -8.32 12.31 -5.63
CA LEU A 126 -8.92 12.58 -4.33
C LEU A 126 -9.60 11.31 -3.80
N ILE A 127 -9.13 10.84 -2.65
CA ILE A 127 -9.70 9.69 -1.96
C ILE A 127 -10.24 10.12 -0.60
N GLU A 128 -11.48 9.75 -0.29
CA GLU A 128 -12.01 9.85 1.06
C GLU A 128 -11.82 8.53 1.78
N VAL A 129 -11.05 8.51 2.87
CA VAL A 129 -10.91 7.35 3.75
C VAL A 129 -11.90 7.55 4.90
N GLN A 130 -12.95 6.74 4.94
CA GLN A 130 -14.02 6.87 5.93
C GLN A 130 -13.66 6.21 7.26
N LYS A 131 -12.99 5.05 7.17
CA LYS A 131 -12.48 4.30 8.31
C LYS A 131 -11.40 3.32 7.87
N GLY A 132 -10.63 2.84 8.84
CA GLY A 132 -9.61 1.82 8.65
C GLY A 132 -8.28 2.43 8.23
N ARG A 133 -7.48 1.65 7.51
CA ARG A 133 -6.10 2.02 7.20
C ARG A 133 -5.78 1.85 5.73
N VAL A 134 -5.13 2.86 5.19
CA VAL A 134 -4.60 2.86 3.84
C VAL A 134 -3.12 3.17 3.81
N ARG A 135 -2.42 2.63 2.81
CA ARG A 135 -1.08 3.05 2.44
C ARG A 135 -1.12 3.64 1.05
N ALA A 136 -0.80 4.92 0.94
CA ALA A 136 -0.70 5.61 -0.33
C ALA A 136 0.76 5.65 -0.77
N THR A 137 1.00 5.31 -2.03
CA THR A 137 2.28 5.53 -2.70
C THR A 137 2.03 6.50 -3.84
N SER A 138 2.61 7.68 -3.73
CA SER A 138 2.56 8.74 -4.73
C SER A 138 3.82 8.63 -5.57
N SER A 139 3.67 8.22 -6.81
CA SER A 139 4.79 7.99 -7.74
C SER A 139 5.21 9.28 -8.43
N LEU A 140 6.48 9.37 -8.83
CA LEU A 140 6.95 10.47 -9.68
C LEU A 140 6.34 10.34 -11.08
N SER A 141 5.14 10.87 -11.27
CA SER A 141 4.53 10.92 -12.59
C SER A 141 5.27 11.92 -13.48
N ARG A 142 5.25 11.66 -14.80
CA ARG A 142 5.76 12.61 -15.81
C ARG A 142 4.96 13.91 -15.85
N THR A 143 3.75 13.90 -15.28
CA THR A 143 2.84 15.04 -15.17
C THR A 143 2.74 15.48 -13.71
N ALA A 144 2.46 16.78 -13.48
CA ALA A 144 2.18 17.26 -12.13
C ALA A 144 0.96 16.51 -11.56
N LEU A 145 1.04 16.09 -10.30
CA LEU A 145 0.03 15.30 -9.60
C LEU A 145 -0.35 15.98 -8.29
N ASN A 146 -1.64 16.08 -8.04
CA ASN A 146 -2.20 16.37 -6.72
C ASN A 146 -2.88 15.09 -6.22
N PHE A 147 -2.23 14.42 -5.26
CA PHE A 147 -2.77 13.23 -4.62
C PHE A 147 -3.17 13.57 -3.18
N ASP A 148 -4.47 13.77 -2.99
CA ASP A 148 -5.04 14.19 -1.72
C ASP A 148 -5.89 13.08 -1.10
N LEU A 149 -5.78 12.94 0.22
CA LEU A 149 -6.67 12.11 1.01
C LEU A 149 -7.50 12.99 1.94
N SER A 150 -8.77 12.64 2.12
CA SER A 150 -9.63 13.24 3.14
C SER A 150 -10.05 12.15 4.11
N THR A 151 -10.03 12.48 5.40
CA THR A 151 -10.60 11.69 6.49
C THR A 151 -11.70 12.52 7.16
N PRO A 152 -12.50 11.95 8.08
CA PRO A 152 -13.45 12.74 8.85
C PRO A 152 -12.78 13.88 9.64
N GLN A 153 -11.53 13.69 10.08
CA GLN A 153 -10.82 14.64 10.96
C GLN A 153 -9.84 15.55 10.23
N ALA A 154 -9.38 15.21 9.02
CA ALA A 154 -8.30 15.93 8.35
C ALA A 154 -8.33 15.83 6.82
N ARG A 155 -7.77 16.84 6.15
CA ARG A 155 -7.31 16.75 4.75
C ARG A 155 -5.80 16.55 4.74
N ILE A 156 -5.32 15.72 3.83
CA ILE A 156 -3.91 15.34 3.72
C ILE A 156 -3.49 15.52 2.25
N GLU A 157 -2.55 16.43 2.01
CA GLU A 157 -1.89 16.57 0.72
C GLU A 157 -0.64 15.71 0.71
N LEU A 158 -0.54 14.79 -0.25
CA LEU A 158 0.62 13.92 -0.40
C LEU A 158 1.52 14.44 -1.51
N ASN A 159 2.78 14.72 -1.18
CA ASN A 159 3.81 14.85 -2.20
C ASN A 159 4.22 13.45 -2.70
N GLU A 160 5.21 13.39 -3.59
CA GLU A 160 5.85 12.13 -3.96
C GLU A 160 6.38 11.40 -2.72
N GLY A 161 6.11 10.10 -2.61
CA GLY A 161 6.58 9.29 -1.50
C GLY A 161 5.62 8.18 -1.08
N SER A 162 5.71 7.76 0.18
CA SER A 162 4.90 6.69 0.75
C SER A 162 4.38 7.09 2.13
N PHE A 163 3.08 6.91 2.33
CA PHE A 163 2.36 7.44 3.47
C PHE A 163 1.41 6.38 4.02
N SER A 164 1.25 6.35 5.35
CA SER A 164 0.25 5.53 6.04
C SER A 164 -0.77 6.46 6.66
N ILE A 165 -2.05 6.23 6.37
CA ILE A 165 -3.17 6.97 6.93
C ILE A 165 -4.06 5.95 7.61
N GLU A 166 -4.31 6.13 8.90
CA GLU A 166 -5.20 5.29 9.70
C GLU A 166 -6.23 6.21 10.35
N THR A 167 -7.50 5.89 10.20
CA THR A 167 -8.59 6.74 10.71
C THR A 167 -9.69 5.89 11.33
N ASN A 168 -10.19 6.37 12.45
CA ASN A 168 -11.35 5.81 13.15
C ASN A 168 -12.37 6.93 13.42
N GLU A 169 -13.39 6.67 14.22
CA GLU A 169 -14.45 7.66 14.50
C GLU A 169 -13.93 8.92 15.21
N THR A 170 -12.84 8.82 15.97
CA THR A 170 -12.35 9.88 16.87
C THR A 170 -11.02 10.51 16.46
N GLU A 171 -10.21 9.81 15.67
CA GLU A 171 -8.83 10.21 15.38
C GLU A 171 -8.36 9.73 14.00
N THR A 172 -7.55 10.58 13.34
CA THR A 172 -6.72 10.22 12.19
C THR A 172 -5.24 10.30 12.55
N GLN A 173 -4.49 9.24 12.30
CA GLN A 173 -3.04 9.23 12.32
C GLN A 173 -2.50 9.27 10.88
N VAL A 174 -1.59 10.21 10.61
CA VAL A 174 -0.85 10.30 9.35
C VAL A 174 0.62 10.06 9.62
N THR A 175 1.25 9.15 8.87
CA THR A 175 2.68 8.83 8.99
C THR A 175 3.37 8.93 7.64
N THR A 176 4.44 9.73 7.58
CA THR A 176 5.24 9.92 6.36
C THR A 176 6.45 9.00 6.39
N ARG A 177 6.44 7.96 5.55
CA ARG A 177 7.53 6.97 5.47
C ARG A 177 8.62 7.42 4.50
N LEU A 178 8.22 8.05 3.41
CA LEU A 178 9.09 8.65 2.41
C LEU A 178 8.38 9.89 1.87
N GLY A 179 9.13 10.95 1.57
CA GLY A 179 8.57 12.19 1.04
C GLY A 179 8.12 13.17 2.12
N GLN A 180 7.10 13.96 1.78
CA GLN A 180 6.52 14.99 2.66
C GLN A 180 5.00 14.98 2.50
N ALA A 181 4.28 15.24 3.58
CA ALA A 181 2.83 15.41 3.55
C ALA A 181 2.44 16.66 4.33
N ASN A 182 1.43 17.39 3.86
CA ASN A 182 0.78 18.42 4.66
C ASN A 182 -0.49 17.82 5.25
N VAL A 183 -0.68 17.99 6.55
CA VAL A 183 -1.88 17.58 7.27
C VAL A 183 -2.60 18.83 7.72
N MET A 184 -3.86 18.99 7.30
CA MET A 184 -4.66 20.17 7.54
C MET A 184 -5.93 19.82 8.31
N SER A 185 -6.16 20.50 9.42
CA SER A 185 -7.41 20.47 10.16
C SER A 185 -7.57 21.72 11.03
N ASP A 186 -8.81 22.10 11.32
CA ASP A 186 -9.17 23.28 12.13
C ASP A 186 -8.38 24.56 11.78
N GLY A 187 -8.25 24.84 10.47
CA GLY A 187 -7.51 26.00 9.95
C GLY A 187 -5.99 25.98 10.16
N SER A 188 -5.44 24.90 10.74
CA SER A 188 -4.02 24.71 10.99
C SER A 188 -3.42 23.68 10.03
N VAL A 189 -2.15 23.84 9.71
CA VAL A 189 -1.39 22.95 8.83
C VAL A 189 -0.11 22.50 9.52
N VAL A 190 0.14 21.20 9.50
CA VAL A 190 1.38 20.60 9.96
C VAL A 190 2.04 19.87 8.79
N MET A 191 3.29 20.23 8.49
CA MET A 191 4.11 19.53 7.51
C MET A 191 4.84 18.37 8.19
N LEU A 192 4.65 17.17 7.66
CA LEU A 192 5.34 15.95 8.08
C LEU A 192 6.45 15.61 7.11
N LYS A 193 7.65 15.39 7.63
CA LYS A 193 8.82 14.87 6.90
C LYS A 193 8.91 13.36 7.05
N GLN A 194 9.82 12.77 6.28
CA GLN A 194 10.18 11.37 6.42
C GLN A 194 10.51 11.01 7.87
N GLY A 195 9.87 9.95 8.37
CA GLY A 195 10.05 9.47 9.73
C GLY A 195 9.25 10.26 10.77
N GLU A 196 8.32 11.11 10.35
CA GLU A 196 7.42 11.84 11.23
C GLU A 196 5.97 11.36 11.07
N ARG A 197 5.18 11.59 12.11
CA ARG A 197 3.73 11.36 12.15
C ARG A 197 3.01 12.50 12.85
N ALA A 198 1.73 12.68 12.56
CA ALA A 198 0.83 13.54 13.34
C ALA A 198 -0.47 12.81 13.65
N LEU A 199 -1.09 13.22 14.75
CA LEU A 199 -2.42 12.80 15.18
C LEU A 199 -3.39 13.97 14.99
N VAL A 200 -4.60 13.67 14.52
CA VAL A 200 -5.68 14.64 14.36
C VAL A 200 -6.93 14.08 15.01
N SER A 201 -7.26 14.59 16.19
CA SER A 201 -8.50 14.25 16.87
C SER A 201 -9.67 15.02 16.26
N GLU A 202 -10.89 14.53 16.48
CA GLU A 202 -12.12 15.14 15.99
C GLU A 202 -12.21 16.64 16.36
N ASN A 203 -12.43 17.50 15.35
CA ASN A 203 -12.55 18.95 15.49
C ASN A 203 -11.35 19.64 16.18
N GLN A 204 -10.13 19.07 16.06
CA GLN A 204 -8.91 19.66 16.59
C GLN A 204 -7.86 19.88 15.51
N ALA A 205 -6.98 20.86 15.75
CA ALA A 205 -5.80 21.07 14.93
C ALA A 205 -4.86 19.83 14.99
N PRO A 206 -4.07 19.56 13.93
CA PRO A 206 -3.10 18.48 13.96
C PRO A 206 -2.06 18.66 15.07
N SER A 207 -1.63 17.54 15.68
CA SER A 207 -0.53 17.55 16.65
C SER A 207 0.76 18.07 16.00
N PRO A 208 1.72 18.59 16.78
CA PRO A 208 3.10 18.78 16.30
C PRO A 208 3.67 17.46 15.71
N PRO A 209 4.63 17.52 14.78
CA PRO A 209 5.29 16.33 14.26
C PRO A 209 5.91 15.50 15.40
N LEU A 210 5.53 14.23 15.45
CA LEU A 210 6.06 13.22 16.36
C LEU A 210 6.96 12.26 15.59
N PRO A 211 7.95 11.62 16.21
CA PRO A 211 8.69 10.53 15.59
C PRO A 211 7.74 9.39 15.17
N ALA A 212 7.91 8.90 13.94
CA ALA A 212 7.28 7.69 13.45
C ALA A 212 7.99 6.45 14.00
N ALA A 213 7.42 5.27 13.72
CA ALA A 213 8.03 4.01 14.08
C ALA A 213 9.44 3.86 13.46
N GLN A 214 10.43 3.56 14.29
CA GLN A 214 11.79 3.29 13.88
C GLN A 214 11.88 1.88 13.28
N ASN A 215 12.53 1.76 12.13
CA ASN A 215 12.91 0.45 11.61
C ASN A 215 14.14 -0.08 12.35
N LEU A 216 14.01 -1.28 12.93
CA LEU A 216 15.07 -1.97 13.65
C LEU A 216 15.99 -2.78 12.73
N LEU A 217 15.63 -2.92 11.44
CA LEU A 217 16.46 -3.55 10.42
C LEU A 217 17.43 -2.53 9.84
N LYS A 218 18.63 -2.98 9.48
CA LYS A 218 19.69 -2.13 8.91
C LYS A 218 19.50 -1.88 7.42
N ASP A 219 19.08 -2.92 6.69
CA ASP A 219 18.89 -2.87 5.24
C ASP A 219 17.59 -3.58 4.82
N SER A 220 16.57 -2.78 4.56
CA SER A 220 15.20 -3.22 4.23
C SER A 220 14.88 -3.21 2.74
N ASP A 221 15.81 -2.70 1.92
CA ASP A 221 15.64 -2.48 0.47
C ASP A 221 16.08 -3.66 -0.40
N PHE A 222 16.68 -4.69 0.21
CA PHE A 222 17.29 -5.83 -0.47
C PHE A 222 18.15 -5.43 -1.68
N SER A 223 19.05 -4.44 -1.57
CA SER A 223 20.11 -4.25 -2.56
C SER A 223 21.12 -5.43 -2.61
N PRO A 224 21.81 -5.68 -3.73
CA PRO A 224 22.86 -6.72 -3.78
C PRO A 224 23.97 -6.51 -2.73
N ALA A 225 24.23 -5.25 -2.36
CA ALA A 225 25.17 -4.92 -1.29
C ALA A 225 24.60 -5.28 0.09
N SER A 226 23.30 -5.05 0.34
CA SER A 226 22.71 -5.37 1.64
C SER A 226 22.66 -6.86 1.93
N LEU A 227 22.41 -7.70 0.91
CA LEU A 227 22.45 -9.15 1.08
C LEU A 227 23.83 -9.63 1.56
N ASN A 228 24.92 -8.98 1.15
CA ASN A 228 26.28 -9.37 1.53
C ASN A 228 26.75 -8.76 2.86
N ASN A 229 26.11 -7.68 3.33
CA ASN A 229 26.59 -6.89 4.48
C ASN A 229 25.75 -7.08 5.74
N SER A 230 24.42 -7.18 5.61
CA SER A 230 23.49 -7.16 6.75
C SER A 230 22.61 -8.40 6.83
N TRP A 231 22.68 -9.30 5.86
CA TRP A 231 21.93 -10.54 5.82
C TRP A 231 22.87 -11.74 5.72
N GLU A 232 22.59 -12.80 6.47
CA GLU A 232 23.30 -14.07 6.44
C GLU A 232 22.44 -15.08 5.68
N THR A 233 22.88 -15.47 4.48
CA THR A 233 22.22 -16.50 3.69
C THR A 233 22.53 -17.88 4.27
N TYR A 234 21.52 -18.73 4.35
CA TYR A 234 21.69 -20.13 4.74
C TYR A 234 20.82 -21.06 3.91
N GLU A 235 21.22 -22.32 3.89
CA GLU A 235 20.55 -23.40 3.18
C GLU A 235 20.49 -24.63 4.08
N ARG A 236 19.32 -25.27 4.16
CA ARG A 236 19.13 -26.56 4.81
C ARG A 236 18.57 -27.53 3.79
N ASN A 237 19.48 -28.27 3.16
CA ASN A 237 19.12 -29.37 2.28
C ASN A 237 19.13 -30.68 3.05
N PHE A 238 17.95 -31.25 3.21
CA PHE A 238 17.80 -32.59 3.75
C PHE A 238 17.84 -33.57 2.58
N SER A 239 19.07 -33.96 2.18
CA SER A 239 19.45 -35.08 1.29
C SER A 239 19.63 -34.85 -0.21
N GLU A 240 20.55 -35.66 -0.77
CA GLU A 240 20.97 -35.79 -2.17
C GLU A 240 19.75 -36.02 -3.10
N GLY A 241 19.37 -35.03 -3.92
CA GLY A 241 18.15 -35.14 -4.72
C GLY A 241 18.11 -34.36 -6.03
N GLY A 242 19.25 -33.84 -6.52
CA GLY A 242 19.26 -33.04 -7.76
C GLY A 242 18.38 -31.78 -7.70
N VAL A 243 18.10 -31.28 -6.49
CA VAL A 243 17.38 -30.04 -6.24
C VAL A 243 18.40 -28.93 -6.03
N LEU A 244 18.13 -27.77 -6.64
CA LEU A 244 18.91 -26.55 -6.47
C LEU A 244 18.05 -25.52 -5.76
N THR A 245 18.52 -25.03 -4.61
CA THR A 245 17.90 -23.87 -3.95
C THR A 245 18.73 -22.62 -4.18
N THR A 246 18.07 -21.47 -4.22
CA THR A 246 18.74 -20.18 -4.35
C THR A 246 18.02 -19.13 -3.53
N ALA A 247 18.78 -18.34 -2.76
CA ALA A 247 18.37 -17.08 -2.18
C ALA A 247 19.24 -15.97 -2.76
N GLN A 248 18.63 -15.08 -3.55
CA GLN A 248 19.38 -14.01 -4.22
C GLN A 248 18.53 -12.76 -4.37
N VAL A 249 19.21 -11.61 -4.42
CA VAL A 249 18.60 -10.35 -4.81
C VAL A 249 18.52 -10.29 -6.33
N VAL A 250 17.33 -9.99 -6.86
CA VAL A 250 17.10 -9.76 -8.29
C VAL A 250 16.30 -8.48 -8.49
N THR A 251 16.40 -7.88 -9.67
CA THR A 251 15.49 -6.80 -10.09
C THR A 251 14.25 -7.42 -10.73
N PHE A 252 13.07 -7.08 -10.20
CA PHE A 252 11.78 -7.51 -10.73
C PHE A 252 10.84 -6.31 -10.78
N GLN A 253 10.28 -5.96 -11.94
CA GLN A 253 9.42 -4.78 -12.10
C GLN A 253 10.04 -3.50 -11.51
N ASP A 254 11.30 -3.21 -11.89
CA ASP A 254 12.08 -2.04 -11.47
C ASP A 254 12.32 -1.88 -9.96
N ARG A 255 12.07 -2.93 -9.16
CA ARG A 255 12.43 -3.00 -7.74
C ARG A 255 13.41 -4.13 -7.44
N SER A 256 14.25 -3.93 -6.43
CA SER A 256 15.09 -4.99 -5.87
C SER A 256 14.25 -5.88 -4.95
N VAL A 257 14.35 -7.19 -5.12
CA VAL A 257 13.58 -8.18 -4.36
C VAL A 257 14.46 -9.35 -3.95
N LEU A 258 14.20 -9.92 -2.78
CA LEU A 258 14.75 -11.22 -2.39
C LEU A 258 13.94 -12.32 -3.09
N ALA A 259 14.55 -13.03 -4.02
CA ALA A 259 13.98 -14.20 -4.67
C ALA A 259 14.47 -15.48 -3.98
N LEU A 260 13.51 -16.30 -3.55
CA LEU A 260 13.74 -17.61 -2.96
C LEU A 260 13.17 -18.68 -3.89
N ARG A 261 14.00 -19.64 -4.30
CA ARG A 261 13.64 -20.65 -5.30
C ARG A 261 14.17 -22.02 -4.92
N SER A 262 13.39 -23.04 -5.22
CA SER A 262 13.79 -24.45 -5.24
C SER A 262 13.33 -25.07 -6.56
N GLU A 263 14.25 -25.70 -7.28
CA GLU A 263 14.00 -26.34 -8.58
C GLU A 263 14.66 -27.72 -8.66
N GLY A 264 14.07 -28.63 -9.43
CA GLY A 264 14.59 -29.98 -9.64
C GLY A 264 13.53 -31.02 -9.36
N GLN A 265 13.89 -32.05 -8.59
CA GLN A 265 13.00 -33.12 -8.19
C GLN A 265 11.92 -32.62 -7.21
N ASP A 266 10.65 -32.89 -7.52
CA ASP A 266 9.53 -32.60 -6.62
C ASP A 266 9.45 -33.63 -5.48
N ASN A 267 8.67 -33.33 -4.43
CA ASN A 267 8.54 -34.18 -3.24
C ASN A 267 9.84 -34.35 -2.44
N VAL A 268 10.77 -33.39 -2.52
CA VAL A 268 12.01 -33.33 -1.74
C VAL A 268 11.98 -32.06 -0.90
N HIS A 269 12.07 -32.19 0.42
CA HIS A 269 12.09 -31.03 1.32
C HIS A 269 13.38 -30.23 1.18
N THR A 270 13.23 -28.92 1.03
CA THR A 270 14.31 -27.95 0.95
C THR A 270 13.96 -26.69 1.71
N GLU A 271 14.97 -26.05 2.28
CA GLU A 271 14.83 -24.74 2.91
C GLU A 271 16.00 -23.84 2.54
N VAL A 272 15.69 -22.61 2.13
CA VAL A 272 16.68 -21.58 1.84
C VAL A 272 16.17 -20.23 2.34
N GLY A 273 17.06 -19.40 2.87
CA GLY A 273 16.65 -18.11 3.42
C GLY A 273 17.79 -17.20 3.80
N VAL A 274 17.40 -16.08 4.39
CA VAL A 274 18.30 -15.04 4.89
C VAL A 274 17.92 -14.69 6.32
N SER A 275 18.91 -14.38 7.15
CA SER A 275 18.71 -13.96 8.53
C SER A 275 19.45 -12.65 8.80
N GLN A 276 18.84 -11.73 9.55
CA GLN A 276 19.49 -10.51 9.99
C GLN A 276 19.44 -10.43 11.52
N GLN A 277 20.62 -10.23 12.12
CA GLN A 277 20.75 -9.94 13.53
C GLN A 277 20.26 -8.52 13.84
N VAL A 278 19.37 -8.42 14.81
CA VAL A 278 18.76 -7.16 15.28
C VAL A 278 19.37 -6.75 16.63
N ASN A 279 19.39 -7.68 17.60
CA ASN A 279 19.96 -7.50 18.94
C ASN A 279 19.51 -6.20 19.64
N LYS A 280 18.19 -6.01 19.76
CA LYS A 280 17.59 -4.77 20.28
C LYS A 280 16.65 -5.05 21.45
N ASP A 281 16.83 -4.31 22.52
CA ASP A 281 15.84 -4.20 23.61
C ASP A 281 14.64 -3.39 23.12
N VAL A 282 13.44 -3.93 23.33
CA VAL A 282 12.18 -3.36 22.83
C VAL A 282 11.19 -3.02 23.93
N ARG A 283 11.61 -3.05 25.20
CA ARG A 283 10.72 -2.81 26.35
C ARG A 283 10.14 -1.40 26.42
N ASP A 284 10.86 -0.43 25.89
CA ASP A 284 10.48 0.98 25.93
C ASP A 284 9.52 1.37 24.78
N PHE A 285 9.24 0.46 23.84
CA PHE A 285 8.29 0.68 22.75
C PHE A 285 6.88 0.22 23.12
N GLN A 286 5.88 0.90 22.55
CA GLN A 286 4.47 0.53 22.64
C GLN A 286 4.03 -0.40 21.51
N SER A 287 4.73 -0.38 20.37
CA SER A 287 4.42 -1.22 19.21
C SER A 287 5.66 -1.87 18.62
N LEU A 288 5.52 -3.13 18.20
CA LEU A 288 6.51 -3.86 17.38
C LEU A 288 5.76 -4.63 16.29
N ARG A 289 6.00 -4.31 15.01
CA ARG A 289 5.31 -4.93 13.87
C ARG A 289 6.27 -5.28 12.75
N ILE A 290 6.01 -6.39 12.09
CA ILE A 290 6.73 -6.82 10.88
C ILE A 290 5.93 -6.41 9.66
N PHE A 291 6.61 -5.82 8.68
CA PHE A 291 6.08 -5.49 7.37
C PHE A 291 6.84 -6.26 6.32
N ALA A 292 6.15 -6.74 5.29
CA ALA A 292 6.76 -7.35 4.12
C ALA A 292 5.82 -7.23 2.91
N GLU A 293 6.36 -7.10 1.71
CA GLU A 293 5.60 -7.39 0.50
C GLU A 293 5.97 -8.77 0.01
N VAL A 294 4.97 -9.64 -0.13
CA VAL A 294 5.16 -11.05 -0.48
C VAL A 294 4.54 -11.34 -1.84
N ARG A 295 5.25 -12.07 -2.70
CA ARG A 295 4.72 -12.51 -3.99
C ARG A 295 4.98 -13.99 -4.19
N LEU A 296 3.92 -14.76 -4.44
CA LEU A 296 4.05 -16.18 -4.73
C LEU A 296 3.98 -16.46 -6.23
N VAL A 297 4.96 -17.19 -6.75
CA VAL A 297 5.05 -17.58 -8.16
C VAL A 297 4.77 -19.07 -8.32
N ARG A 298 5.35 -19.91 -7.46
CA ARG A 298 5.22 -21.37 -7.53
C ARG A 298 5.24 -22.01 -6.15
N GLN A 299 4.44 -23.06 -6.00
CA GLN A 299 4.28 -23.89 -4.82
C GLN A 299 3.79 -25.27 -5.28
N SER A 300 4.59 -26.34 -5.11
CA SER A 300 4.14 -27.71 -5.38
C SER A 300 3.60 -28.41 -4.13
N LEU A 301 4.17 -28.14 -2.95
CA LEU A 301 3.65 -28.66 -1.68
C LEU A 301 2.40 -27.86 -1.26
N PRO A 302 1.20 -28.46 -1.18
CA PRO A 302 -0.02 -27.73 -0.85
C PRO A 302 -0.09 -27.34 0.63
N GLY A 303 -0.76 -26.23 0.93
CA GLY A 303 -0.84 -25.67 2.28
C GLY A 303 0.55 -25.32 2.82
N GLY A 304 0.89 -25.92 3.95
CA GLY A 304 2.21 -25.85 4.59
C GLY A 304 2.83 -27.22 4.84
N GLY A 305 2.46 -28.23 4.04
CA GLY A 305 2.74 -29.63 4.35
C GLY A 305 1.83 -30.18 5.47
N GLN A 306 2.03 -31.46 5.83
CA GLN A 306 1.17 -32.14 6.81
C GLN A 306 1.13 -31.43 8.17
N GLN A 307 2.25 -30.82 8.56
CA GLN A 307 2.44 -30.16 9.85
C GLN A 307 2.27 -28.64 9.78
N GLY A 308 1.96 -28.05 8.61
CA GLY A 308 1.81 -26.59 8.49
C GLY A 308 3.10 -25.83 8.81
N SER A 309 4.26 -26.36 8.40
CA SER A 309 5.59 -25.82 8.73
C SER A 309 6.44 -25.45 7.50
N GLU A 310 5.91 -25.67 6.29
CA GLU A 310 6.66 -25.57 5.03
C GLU A 310 5.91 -24.68 4.03
N PHE A 311 6.25 -23.40 4.01
CA PHE A 311 5.59 -22.42 3.14
C PHE A 311 6.56 -21.81 2.13
N PRO A 312 6.08 -21.46 0.91
CA PRO A 312 6.87 -20.71 -0.07
C PRO A 312 7.55 -19.46 0.48
N ILE A 313 6.97 -18.78 1.47
CA ILE A 313 7.62 -17.76 2.30
C ILE A 313 7.21 -17.97 3.75
N MET A 314 8.18 -17.85 4.65
CA MET A 314 8.03 -17.80 6.09
C MET A 314 8.80 -16.61 6.65
N LEU A 315 8.17 -15.92 7.60
CA LEU A 315 8.78 -14.94 8.48
C LEU A 315 8.96 -15.59 9.84
N ARG A 316 10.17 -15.51 10.39
CA ARG A 316 10.48 -15.93 11.75
C ARG A 316 11.14 -14.79 12.53
N LEU A 317 10.65 -14.53 13.73
CA LEU A 317 11.31 -13.65 14.69
C LEU A 317 11.82 -14.48 15.86
N ASP A 318 13.12 -14.42 16.12
CA ASP A 318 13.74 -15.04 17.29
C ASP A 318 13.95 -13.95 18.37
N TYR A 319 13.46 -14.19 19.58
CA TYR A 319 13.47 -13.17 20.64
C TYR A 319 13.53 -13.79 22.04
N LYS A 320 13.70 -12.94 23.05
CA LYS A 320 13.55 -13.29 24.48
C LYS A 320 12.30 -12.66 25.07
N ASP A 321 11.61 -13.42 25.92
CA ASP A 321 10.52 -12.91 26.75
C ASP A 321 11.02 -12.32 28.08
N ALA A 322 10.11 -11.79 28.89
CA ALA A 322 10.43 -11.16 30.18
C ALA A 322 11.08 -12.13 31.19
N ASP A 323 10.83 -13.43 31.04
CA ASP A 323 11.41 -14.50 31.86
C ASP A 323 12.75 -15.01 31.30
N ASN A 324 13.29 -14.32 30.29
CA ASN A 324 14.55 -14.64 29.60
C ASN A 324 14.52 -16.00 28.86
N ASN A 325 13.33 -16.53 28.55
CA ASN A 325 13.19 -17.70 27.69
C ASN A 325 13.39 -17.31 26.23
N ASP A 326 13.99 -18.23 25.47
CA ASP A 326 14.06 -18.10 24.02
C ASP A 326 12.72 -18.48 23.39
N ARG A 327 12.23 -17.59 22.53
CA ARG A 327 10.94 -17.70 21.86
C ARG A 327 11.09 -17.48 20.38
N GLN A 328 10.13 -18.02 19.64
CA GLN A 328 10.05 -17.89 18.20
C GLN A 328 8.62 -17.51 17.83
N TRP A 329 8.50 -16.59 16.89
CA TRP A 329 7.25 -16.24 16.23
C TRP A 329 7.34 -16.62 14.76
N TYR A 330 6.29 -17.22 14.21
CA TYR A 330 6.24 -17.70 12.83
C TYR A 330 5.01 -17.17 12.09
N HIS A 331 5.20 -16.81 10.83
CA HIS A 331 4.10 -16.53 9.90
C HIS A 331 4.42 -17.02 8.48
N GLY A 332 3.57 -17.89 7.92
CA GLY A 332 3.76 -18.51 6.60
C GLY A 332 2.77 -18.04 5.53
N PHE A 333 3.19 -18.00 4.26
CA PHE A 333 2.35 -17.59 3.13
C PHE A 333 2.24 -18.69 2.08
N TYR A 334 1.03 -18.97 1.61
CA TYR A 334 0.77 -19.96 0.56
C TYR A 334 -0.35 -19.53 -0.38
N TYR A 335 -0.48 -20.20 -1.54
CA TYR A 335 -1.63 -20.03 -2.42
C TYR A 335 -2.35 -21.35 -2.72
N SER A 336 -1.62 -22.47 -2.67
CA SER A 336 -2.16 -23.81 -2.98
C SER A 336 -2.98 -24.33 -1.79
N PRO A 337 -4.29 -24.57 -1.93
CA PRO A 337 -5.14 -25.02 -0.83
C PRO A 337 -4.62 -26.31 -0.19
N LYS A 338 -4.75 -26.41 1.14
CA LYS A 338 -4.36 -27.62 1.86
C LYS A 338 -5.35 -28.77 1.62
N PRO A 339 -4.91 -30.03 1.60
CA PRO A 339 -5.77 -31.19 1.85
C PRO A 339 -6.43 -31.13 3.24
N ASP A 340 -7.60 -31.76 3.40
CA ASP A 340 -8.35 -31.74 4.66
C ASP A 340 -7.54 -32.25 5.85
N ASN A 341 -6.69 -33.26 5.63
CA ASN A 341 -5.85 -33.89 6.65
C ASN A 341 -4.57 -33.11 7.00
N TYR A 342 -4.30 -31.97 6.37
CA TYR A 342 -3.14 -31.14 6.68
C TYR A 342 -3.49 -30.12 7.76
N ILE A 343 -2.56 -29.86 8.66
CA ILE A 343 -2.69 -28.83 9.69
C ILE A 343 -2.27 -27.48 9.10
N LEU A 344 -3.01 -26.43 9.47
CA LEU A 344 -2.55 -25.05 9.37
C LEU A 344 -2.81 -24.38 10.70
N TYR A 345 -1.82 -23.63 11.15
CA TYR A 345 -1.87 -22.86 12.38
C TYR A 345 -2.44 -21.47 12.10
N ASP A 346 -3.16 -20.94 13.09
CA ASP A 346 -3.75 -19.60 13.15
C ASP A 346 -3.66 -19.06 14.61
N GLU A 347 -2.48 -19.21 15.21
CA GLU A 347 -2.18 -18.80 16.57
C GLU A 347 -1.28 -17.55 16.57
N PRO A 348 -1.34 -16.68 17.60
CA PRO A 348 -0.56 -15.45 17.63
C PRO A 348 0.94 -15.64 17.44
N PHE A 349 1.50 -16.77 17.89
CA PHE A 349 2.93 -17.09 17.79
C PHE A 349 3.30 -17.96 16.58
N ASN A 350 2.32 -18.58 15.92
CA ASN A 350 2.53 -19.42 14.75
C ASN A 350 1.25 -19.40 13.92
N SER A 351 1.29 -18.73 12.78
CA SER A 351 0.13 -18.61 11.90
C SER A 351 0.53 -18.74 10.44
N SER A 352 -0.45 -18.89 9.58
CA SER A 352 -0.24 -18.90 8.14
C SER A 352 -1.42 -18.30 7.42
N GLU A 353 -1.18 -17.73 6.25
CA GLU A 353 -2.24 -17.17 5.43
C GLU A 353 -2.15 -17.51 3.96
N ARG A 354 -3.34 -17.72 3.38
CA ARG A 354 -3.49 -17.90 1.94
C ARG A 354 -3.58 -16.54 1.26
N ILE A 355 -2.74 -16.33 0.25
CA ILE A 355 -2.69 -15.10 -0.54
C ILE A 355 -2.80 -15.38 -2.05
N ALA A 356 -3.15 -14.35 -2.81
CA ALA A 356 -3.22 -14.43 -4.26
C ALA A 356 -1.88 -14.84 -4.87
N ARG A 357 -1.92 -15.72 -5.88
CA ARG A 357 -0.74 -16.00 -6.70
C ARG A 357 -0.52 -14.85 -7.68
N PHE A 358 0.73 -14.56 -7.98
CA PHE A 358 1.17 -13.58 -8.97
C PHE A 358 0.99 -12.09 -8.65
N ILE A 359 0.48 -11.76 -7.46
CA ILE A 359 0.27 -10.38 -7.03
C ILE A 359 1.11 -10.12 -5.79
N TRP A 360 1.59 -8.89 -5.64
CA TRP A 360 2.28 -8.44 -4.43
C TRP A 360 1.27 -8.24 -3.32
N TYR A 361 1.42 -9.01 -2.26
CA TYR A 361 0.59 -8.96 -1.07
C TYR A 361 1.31 -8.15 0.04
N PRO A 362 0.73 -7.03 0.49
CA PRO A 362 1.31 -6.19 1.53
C PRO A 362 0.96 -6.74 2.92
N TYR A 363 1.90 -7.46 3.53
CA TYR A 363 1.76 -8.01 4.85
C TYR A 363 2.13 -7.01 5.95
N GLU A 364 1.35 -7.02 7.02
CA GLU A 364 1.67 -6.43 8.30
C GLU A 364 1.23 -7.37 9.43
N SER A 365 2.12 -7.61 10.39
CA SER A 365 1.76 -8.37 11.59
C SER A 365 0.91 -7.53 12.55
N ASP A 366 0.20 -8.22 13.43
CA ASP A 366 -0.28 -7.60 14.67
C ASP A 366 0.87 -6.97 15.46
N ASN A 367 0.52 -6.11 16.42
CA ASN A 367 1.49 -5.60 17.38
C ASN A 367 1.97 -6.75 18.28
N LEU A 368 3.19 -7.22 18.05
CA LEU A 368 3.81 -8.35 18.74
C LEU A 368 4.01 -8.08 20.23
N LEU A 369 4.05 -6.81 20.67
CA LEU A 369 4.14 -6.46 22.09
C LEU A 369 2.82 -6.64 22.84
N THR A 370 1.70 -6.79 22.13
CA THR A 370 0.37 -6.99 22.72
C THR A 370 -0.24 -8.34 22.35
N SER A 371 -0.06 -8.81 21.11
CA SER A 371 -0.71 -10.03 20.61
C SER A 371 -0.17 -11.32 21.25
N LEU A 372 1.08 -11.30 21.73
CA LEU A 372 1.76 -12.46 22.32
C LEU A 372 1.56 -12.59 23.84
N GLY A 373 0.79 -11.67 24.45
CA GLY A 373 0.46 -11.73 25.88
C GLY A 373 1.72 -11.78 26.78
N PRO A 374 1.78 -12.70 27.76
CA PRO A 374 2.95 -12.85 28.63
C PRO A 374 4.24 -13.25 27.90
N ALA A 375 4.12 -13.90 26.73
CA ALA A 375 5.25 -14.31 25.91
C ALA A 375 5.74 -13.19 24.97
N LYS A 376 5.34 -11.93 25.21
CA LYS A 376 5.75 -10.81 24.36
C LYS A 376 7.28 -10.61 24.32
N PRO A 377 7.83 -10.09 23.21
CA PRO A 377 9.24 -9.77 23.11
C PRO A 377 9.67 -8.68 24.08
N VAL A 378 10.80 -8.90 24.76
CA VAL A 378 11.54 -7.84 25.46
C VAL A 378 12.90 -7.56 24.81
N PHE A 379 13.47 -8.56 24.13
CA PHE A 379 14.71 -8.41 23.37
C PHE A 379 14.61 -9.19 22.06
N VAL A 380 14.69 -8.49 20.93
CA VAL A 380 14.69 -9.10 19.60
C VAL A 380 16.11 -9.51 19.24
N LYS A 381 16.31 -10.80 18.93
CA LYS A 381 17.62 -11.32 18.50
C LYS A 381 17.79 -11.16 16.99
N SER A 382 16.88 -11.74 16.21
CA SER A 382 17.00 -11.80 14.75
C SER A 382 15.65 -11.92 14.07
N ILE A 383 15.60 -11.50 12.81
CA ILE A 383 14.52 -11.82 11.87
C ILE A 383 15.07 -12.75 10.79
N THR A 384 14.29 -13.75 10.40
CA THR A 384 14.64 -14.69 9.33
C THR A 384 13.51 -14.73 8.31
N ILE A 385 13.86 -14.63 7.03
CA ILE A 385 12.95 -14.77 5.90
C ILE A 385 13.44 -15.99 5.12
N TYR A 386 12.59 -16.99 4.98
CA TYR A 386 12.99 -18.22 4.32
C TYR A 386 11.83 -18.83 3.54
N ALA A 387 12.16 -19.70 2.60
CA ALA A 387 11.23 -20.52 1.86
C ALA A 387 11.47 -21.98 2.25
N SER A 388 10.40 -22.75 2.41
CA SER A 388 10.46 -24.13 2.86
C SER A 388 9.39 -24.96 2.14
N GLY A 389 9.74 -26.20 1.78
CA GLY A 389 8.84 -27.13 1.10
C GLY A 389 9.53 -27.87 -0.03
N TRP A 390 8.77 -28.24 -1.05
CA TRP A 390 9.30 -28.95 -2.23
C TRP A 390 9.80 -27.97 -3.29
N ILE A 391 9.05 -27.80 -4.38
CA ILE A 391 9.37 -26.85 -5.45
C ILE A 391 8.60 -25.56 -5.21
N TYR A 392 9.33 -24.46 -5.12
CA TYR A 392 8.76 -23.15 -4.88
C TYR A 392 9.53 -22.06 -5.61
N GLU A 393 8.82 -20.97 -5.87
CA GLU A 393 9.39 -19.72 -6.34
C GLU A 393 8.57 -18.60 -5.71
N ALA A 394 9.23 -17.75 -4.95
CA ALA A 394 8.59 -16.65 -4.26
C ALA A 394 9.56 -15.47 -4.12
N MET A 395 8.98 -14.29 -3.94
CA MET A 395 9.72 -13.05 -3.84
C MET A 395 9.24 -12.26 -2.63
N VAL A 396 10.17 -11.57 -1.97
CA VAL A 396 9.90 -10.68 -0.85
C VAL A 396 10.56 -9.33 -1.08
N ALA A 397 9.87 -8.24 -0.76
CA ALA A 397 10.38 -6.88 -0.85
C ALA A 397 9.97 -6.04 0.38
N ASN A 398 10.59 -4.88 0.56
CA ASN A 398 10.20 -3.86 1.55
C ASN A 398 10.02 -4.40 2.98
N VAL A 399 10.93 -5.27 3.44
CA VAL A 399 10.79 -5.88 4.78
C VAL A 399 11.25 -4.93 5.85
N SER A 400 10.42 -4.69 6.86
CA SER A 400 10.76 -3.80 7.98
C SER A 400 10.31 -4.40 9.31
N LEU A 401 11.06 -4.14 10.37
CA LEU A 401 10.67 -4.42 11.75
C LEU A 401 10.50 -3.07 12.44
N LEU A 402 9.27 -2.60 12.55
CA LEU A 402 8.97 -1.25 13.01
C LEU A 402 8.64 -1.24 14.50
N ALA A 403 9.37 -0.44 15.26
CA ALA A 403 9.15 -0.20 16.68
C ALA A 403 8.72 1.25 16.92
N GLN A 404 7.64 1.47 17.66
CA GLN A 404 7.10 2.81 17.93
C GLN A 404 6.96 3.05 19.43
N GLU A 405 7.38 4.24 19.86
CA GLU A 405 7.21 4.75 21.22
C GLU A 405 5.77 5.14 21.56
#